data_AF-A0A7R9FI78-F1
#
_entry.id   AF-A0A7R9FI78-F1
#
_cell.length_a   1.000
_cell.length_b   1.000
_cell.length_c   1.000
_cell.angle_alpha   90.00
_cell.angle_beta   90.00
_cell.angle_gamma   90.00
#
_symmetry.space_group_name_H-M   'P 1'
#
loop_
_entity.id
_entity.type
_entity.pdbx_description
1 polymer ?
#
loop_
_entity_poly.entity_id
_entity_poly.type
_entity_poly.pdbx_seq_one_letter_code
_entity_poly.pdbx_strand_id
1 'polypeptide(L)'
;MAKKSDAMRGINVSVVGLSGIEKDKGQLGVGKSCLCNRFMRSLADEYSVDHISVLSQTDFSGRVVNNDHFLYWGEVVKASEEGIELLFQVIEQTEFIDDASFQPFKGKVTHYYFLCDKRD
;
A
#
# COMPACT_ATOMS: atom_id res chain seq x y z
N MET A 1 -16.20 35.51 18.75
CA MET A 1 -16.43 34.05 18.84
C MET A 1 -15.54 33.38 17.80
N ALA A 2 -14.43 32.77 18.21
CA ALA A 2 -13.59 31.99 17.29
C ALA A 2 -14.22 30.60 17.14
N LYS A 3 -14.75 30.29 15.94
CA LYS A 3 -15.05 28.89 15.57
C LYS A 3 -13.72 28.15 15.65
N LYS A 4 -13.55 27.32 16.68
CA LYS A 4 -12.52 26.28 16.69
C LYS A 4 -12.84 25.43 15.47
N SER A 5 -12.03 25.53 14.42
CA SER A 5 -12.06 24.54 13.35
C SER A 5 -11.63 23.23 14.01
N ASP A 6 -12.57 22.33 14.28
CA ASP A 6 -12.22 20.97 14.63
C ASP A 6 -11.46 20.41 13.43
N ALA A 7 -10.14 20.41 13.54
CA ALA A 7 -9.27 19.86 12.51
C ALA A 7 -9.61 18.37 12.40
N MET A 8 -10.03 17.95 11.20
CA MET A 8 -10.31 16.55 10.91
C MET A 8 -9.13 15.69 11.37
N ARG A 9 -9.39 14.68 12.20
CA ARG A 9 -8.33 13.87 12.79
C ARG A 9 -7.72 12.98 11.68
N GLY A 10 -6.45 13.23 11.38
CA GLY A 10 -5.67 12.44 10.42
C GLY A 10 -5.10 11.16 11.03
N ILE A 11 -5.14 10.07 10.28
CA ILE A 11 -4.61 8.75 10.63
C ILE A 11 -3.80 8.22 9.44
N ASN A 12 -2.54 7.86 9.70
CA ASN A 12 -1.68 7.23 8.69
C ASN A 12 -1.69 5.73 8.90
N VAL A 13 -2.06 4.98 7.87
CA VAL A 13 -2.18 3.52 7.90
C VAL A 13 -1.14 2.92 6.97
N SER A 14 -0.26 2.10 7.53
CA SER A 14 0.71 1.30 6.76
C SER A 14 0.26 -0.16 6.76
N VAL A 15 -0.12 -0.66 5.59
CA VAL A 15 -0.51 -2.06 5.38
C VAL A 15 0.74 -2.88 5.07
N VAL A 16 1.04 -3.85 5.93
CA VAL A 16 2.20 -4.73 5.84
C VAL A 16 1.76 -6.19 5.76
N GLY A 17 2.60 -7.03 5.16
CA GLY A 17 2.38 -8.47 5.03
C GLY A 17 3.39 -9.08 4.08
N LEU A 18 3.34 -10.40 3.91
CA LEU A 18 4.27 -11.12 3.04
C LEU A 18 4.30 -10.50 1.64
N SER A 19 5.51 -10.23 1.17
CA SER A 19 5.85 -9.56 -0.09
C SER A 19 7.18 -10.13 -0.56
N GLY A 20 7.42 -10.10 -1.87
CA GLY A 20 8.63 -10.66 -2.47
C GLY A 20 8.36 -11.41 -3.76
N ILE A 21 9.29 -12.28 -4.15
CA ILE A 21 9.19 -13.08 -5.35
C ILE A 21 8.07 -14.12 -5.26
N GLU A 22 7.63 -14.62 -6.41
CA GLU A 22 6.55 -15.62 -6.53
C GLU A 22 6.82 -16.88 -5.68
N LYS A 23 8.09 -17.26 -5.53
CA LYS A 23 8.49 -18.38 -4.66
C LYS A 23 8.09 -18.18 -3.20
N ASP A 24 8.15 -16.96 -2.70
CA ASP A 24 7.92 -16.66 -1.28
C ASP A 24 6.45 -16.34 -1.01
N LYS A 25 5.82 -15.49 -1.85
CA LYS A 25 4.44 -15.03 -1.65
C LYS A 25 3.38 -15.81 -2.43
N GLY A 26 3.78 -16.71 -3.33
CA GLY A 26 2.91 -17.31 -4.36
C GLY A 26 2.55 -16.34 -5.49
N GLN A 27 1.87 -16.83 -6.53
CA GLN A 27 1.44 -15.98 -7.66
C GLN A 27 0.55 -14.81 -7.21
N LEU A 28 -0.42 -15.11 -6.35
CA LEU A 28 -1.49 -14.17 -5.98
C LEU A 28 -1.09 -13.21 -4.84
N GLY A 29 -0.06 -13.55 -4.05
CA GLY A 29 0.27 -12.81 -2.82
C GLY A 29 -0.82 -12.92 -1.75
N VAL A 30 -0.71 -12.10 -0.69
CA VAL A 30 -1.62 -12.14 0.48
C VAL A 30 -2.78 -11.13 0.42
N GLY A 31 -2.96 -10.41 -0.69
CA GLY A 31 -4.11 -9.52 -0.90
C GLY A 31 -4.02 -8.09 -0.34
N LYS A 32 -2.82 -7.58 -0.05
CA LYS A 32 -2.61 -6.21 0.48
C LYS A 32 -3.17 -5.12 -0.43
N SER A 33 -2.86 -5.19 -1.73
CA SER A 33 -3.36 -4.23 -2.72
C SER A 33 -4.87 -4.27 -2.85
N CYS A 34 -5.46 -5.46 -2.82
CA CYS A 34 -6.93 -5.63 -2.82
C CYS A 34 -7.57 -4.97 -1.59
N LEU A 35 -6.98 -5.16 -0.41
CA LEU A 35 -7.45 -4.51 0.83
C LEU A 35 -7.38 -2.99 0.73
N CYS A 36 -6.23 -2.44 0.29
CA CYS A 36 -6.05 -1.00 0.15
C CYS A 36 -7.04 -0.43 -0.89
N ASN A 37 -7.17 -1.07 -2.05
CA ASN A 37 -8.09 -0.68 -3.10
C ASN A 37 -9.54 -0.64 -2.58
N ARG A 38 -10.01 -1.71 -1.92
CA ARG A 38 -11.36 -1.78 -1.35
C ARG A 38 -11.59 -0.75 -0.24
N PHE A 39 -10.58 -0.46 0.56
CA PHE A 39 -10.69 0.57 1.60
C PHE A 39 -10.82 1.98 1.00
N MET A 40 -10.02 2.27 -0.02
CA MET A 40 -10.06 3.55 -0.74
C MET A 40 -11.35 3.72 -1.54
N ARG A 41 -11.81 2.67 -2.20
CA ARG A 41 -12.93 2.69 -3.16
C ARG A 41 -14.11 1.90 -2.64
N SER A 42 -15.14 2.64 -2.20
CA SER A 42 -16.35 2.06 -1.62
C SER A 42 -17.27 1.41 -2.66
N LEU A 43 -17.19 1.84 -3.93
CA LEU A 43 -18.03 1.30 -4.98
C LEU A 43 -17.40 0.05 -5.62
N ALA A 44 -18.25 -0.85 -6.12
CA ALA A 44 -17.81 -2.15 -6.64
C ALA A 44 -17.11 -2.03 -8.01
N ASP A 45 -17.56 -1.10 -8.84
CA ASP A 45 -17.09 -0.80 -10.19
C ASP A 45 -15.70 -0.15 -10.21
N GLU A 46 -15.30 0.52 -9.15
CA GLU A 46 -13.96 1.09 -9.06
C GLU A 46 -12.92 0.10 -8.50
N TYR A 47 -13.30 -1.12 -8.12
CA TYR A 47 -12.37 -2.11 -7.59
C TYR A 47 -11.66 -2.88 -8.72
N SER A 48 -10.34 -3.10 -8.56
CA SER A 48 -9.53 -3.96 -9.43
C SER A 48 -9.04 -5.16 -8.63
N VAL A 49 -9.11 -6.34 -9.22
CA VAL A 49 -8.60 -7.59 -8.61
C VAL A 49 -7.11 -7.79 -8.93
N ASP A 50 -6.70 -7.39 -10.14
CA ASP A 50 -5.36 -7.67 -10.64
C ASP A 50 -4.42 -6.52 -10.33
N HIS A 51 -3.59 -6.73 -9.31
CA HIS A 51 -2.52 -5.83 -8.91
C HIS A 51 -1.16 -6.49 -9.14
N ILE A 52 -0.46 -6.07 -10.20
CA ILE A 52 0.85 -6.60 -10.54
C ILE A 52 1.94 -6.04 -9.62
N SER A 53 2.85 -6.92 -9.19
CA SER A 53 4.05 -6.58 -8.41
C SER A 53 5.34 -6.84 -9.19
N VAL A 54 5.22 -7.33 -10.42
CA VAL A 54 6.31 -7.49 -11.39
C VAL A 54 6.20 -6.32 -12.36
N LEU A 55 7.26 -5.52 -12.47
CA LEU A 55 7.27 -4.27 -13.21
C LEU A 55 8.53 -4.17 -14.08
N SER A 56 8.47 -3.36 -15.13
CA SER A 56 9.68 -2.94 -15.85
C SER A 56 10.45 -1.89 -15.05
N GLN A 57 11.75 -1.74 -15.32
CA GLN A 57 12.57 -0.67 -14.72
C GLN A 57 11.97 0.73 -14.95
N THR A 58 11.33 0.94 -16.11
CA THR A 58 10.69 2.22 -16.46
C THR A 58 9.49 2.50 -15.55
N ASP A 59 8.66 1.49 -15.28
CA ASP A 59 7.49 1.62 -14.41
C ASP A 59 7.91 1.82 -12.95
N PHE A 60 8.92 1.08 -12.48
CA PHE A 60 9.47 1.21 -11.13
C PHE A 60 10.05 2.61 -10.86
N SER A 61 10.74 3.19 -11.86
CA SER A 61 11.25 4.56 -11.78
C SER A 61 10.22 5.64 -12.11
N GLY A 62 9.00 5.25 -12.50
CA GLY A 62 7.90 6.17 -12.78
C GLY A 62 7.43 6.90 -11.53
N ARG A 63 6.67 7.99 -11.70
CA ARG A 63 6.24 8.86 -10.58
C ARG A 63 5.38 8.17 -9.51
N VAL A 64 4.71 7.07 -9.86
CA VAL A 64 3.81 6.36 -8.95
C VAL A 64 4.60 5.50 -7.96
N VAL A 65 5.55 4.71 -8.45
CA VAL A 65 6.39 3.83 -7.62
C VAL A 65 7.63 4.55 -7.11
N ASN A 66 8.18 5.46 -7.90
CA ASN A 66 9.22 6.41 -7.53
C ASN A 66 10.51 5.78 -6.99
N ASN A 67 10.86 4.58 -7.46
CA ASN A 67 11.96 3.76 -6.96
C ASN A 67 11.81 3.31 -5.49
N ASP A 68 10.59 3.33 -4.97
CA ASP A 68 10.26 2.93 -3.61
C ASP A 68 9.52 1.60 -3.60
N HIS A 69 9.68 0.85 -2.49
CA HIS A 69 9.00 -0.43 -2.26
C HIS A 69 7.72 -0.24 -1.42
N PHE A 70 6.98 0.83 -1.72
CA PHE A 70 5.66 1.07 -1.15
C PHE A 70 4.78 1.78 -2.18
N LEU A 71 3.47 1.70 -1.99
CA LEU A 71 2.49 2.49 -2.74
C LEU A 71 1.74 3.40 -1.79
N TYR A 72 1.67 4.67 -2.15
CA TYR A 72 0.72 5.59 -1.53
C TYR A 72 -0.62 5.49 -2.28
N TRP A 73 -1.63 4.97 -1.59
CA TRP A 73 -2.96 4.74 -2.17
C TRP A 73 -3.84 6.00 -2.17
N GLY A 74 -3.45 7.03 -1.42
CA GLY A 74 -4.13 8.32 -1.35
C GLY A 74 -4.73 8.61 0.03
N GLU A 75 -5.65 9.57 0.03
CA GLU A 75 -6.42 9.99 1.21
C GLU A 75 -7.90 9.62 1.06
N VAL A 76 -8.52 9.16 2.14
CA VAL A 76 -9.96 8.90 2.17
C VAL A 76 -10.55 9.35 3.50
N VAL A 77 -11.69 10.05 3.43
CA VAL A 77 -12.46 10.43 4.62
C VAL A 77 -13.48 9.34 4.91
N LYS A 78 -13.55 8.87 6.16
CA LYS A 78 -14.60 7.95 6.62
C LYS A 78 -15.23 8.51 7.89
N ALA A 79 -16.55 8.33 8.02
CA ALA A 79 -17.27 8.62 9.25
C ALA A 79 -17.18 7.41 10.20
N SER A 80 -16.89 7.65 11.47
CA SER A 80 -17.03 6.64 12.52
C SER A 80 -18.50 6.31 12.78
N GLU A 81 -18.76 5.26 13.55
CA GLU A 81 -20.13 4.93 14.01
C GLU A 81 -20.76 6.08 14.84
N GLU A 82 -19.93 6.91 15.46
CA GLU A 82 -20.33 8.10 16.22
C GLU A 82 -20.48 9.36 15.33
N GLY A 83 -20.29 9.24 14.00
CA GLY A 83 -20.40 10.33 13.04
C GLY A 83 -19.18 11.25 12.96
N ILE A 84 -18.04 10.86 13.56
CA ILE A 84 -16.80 11.64 13.51
C ILE A 84 -16.09 11.38 12.19
N GLU A 85 -15.81 12.44 11.42
CA GLU A 85 -15.02 12.34 10.20
C GLU A 85 -13.52 12.17 10.52
N LEU A 86 -12.93 11.13 9.95
CA LEU A 86 -11.52 10.80 10.06
C LEU A 86 -10.88 10.80 8.67
N LEU A 87 -9.72 11.45 8.55
CA LEU A 87 -8.92 11.43 7.33
C LEU A 87 -7.91 10.29 7.41
N PHE A 88 -7.97 9.33 6.49
CA PHE A 88 -7.02 8.24 6.41
C PHE A 88 -6.05 8.46 5.25
N GLN A 89 -4.74 8.38 5.52
CA GLN A 89 -3.70 8.29 4.50
C GLN A 89 -3.20 6.84 4.44
N VAL A 90 -3.37 6.17 3.31
CA VAL A 90 -3.11 4.72 3.20
C VAL A 90 -1.84 4.45 2.40
N ILE A 91 -0.96 3.66 3.00
CA ILE A 91 0.31 3.22 2.41
C ILE A 91 0.31 1.69 2.40
N GLU A 92 0.67 1.08 1.28
CA GLU A 92 0.95 -0.35 1.18
C GLU A 92 2.47 -0.56 1.13
N GLN A 93 3.01 -1.31 2.08
CA GLN A 93 4.39 -1.81 2.00
C GLN A 93 4.40 -3.08 1.14
N THR A 94 5.23 -3.13 0.12
CA THR A 94 5.29 -4.26 -0.82
C THR A 94 6.71 -4.48 -1.32
N GLU A 95 6.89 -5.43 -2.24
CA GLU A 95 8.16 -5.59 -2.95
C GLU A 95 7.89 -5.71 -4.44
N PHE A 96 8.53 -4.82 -5.21
CA PHE A 96 8.46 -4.86 -6.67
C PHE A 96 9.62 -5.69 -7.22
N ILE A 97 9.27 -6.54 -8.18
CA ILE A 97 10.18 -7.47 -8.84
C ILE A 97 10.42 -6.98 -10.27
N ASP A 98 11.66 -7.01 -10.71
CA ASP A 98 12.06 -6.69 -12.08
C ASP A 98 11.60 -7.79 -13.04
N ASP A 99 10.90 -7.41 -14.11
CA ASP A 99 10.39 -8.31 -15.14
C ASP A 99 11.52 -8.95 -15.99
N ALA A 100 12.68 -8.31 -16.07
CA ALA A 100 13.82 -8.82 -16.83
C ALA A 100 14.63 -9.87 -16.04
N SER A 101 14.87 -9.62 -14.75
CA SER A 101 15.72 -10.49 -13.92
C SER A 101 14.95 -11.40 -12.96
N PHE A 102 13.65 -11.15 -12.75
CA PHE A 102 12.84 -11.79 -11.71
C PHE A 102 13.49 -11.69 -10.31
N GLN A 103 14.16 -10.57 -10.05
CA GLN A 103 14.75 -10.25 -8.74
C GLN A 103 14.13 -8.96 -8.21
N PRO A 104 14.10 -8.75 -6.89
CA PRO A 104 13.64 -7.48 -6.34
C PRO A 104 14.44 -6.30 -6.91
N PHE A 105 13.75 -5.20 -7.24
CA PHE A 105 14.44 -3.97 -7.63
C PHE A 105 15.41 -3.52 -6.53
N LYS A 106 16.55 -2.95 -6.93
CA LYS A 106 17.50 -2.32 -6.01
C LYS A 106 16.99 -0.91 -5.66
N GLY A 107 16.05 -0.83 -4.73
CA GLY A 107 15.49 0.42 -4.24
C GLY A 107 16.06 0.87 -2.89
N LYS A 108 15.49 1.94 -2.33
CA LYS A 108 15.63 2.25 -0.91
C LYS A 108 14.84 1.22 -0.11
N VAL A 109 15.43 0.05 0.10
CA VAL A 109 14.83 -0.98 0.94
C VAL A 109 14.95 -0.54 2.39
N THR A 110 13.97 0.23 2.87
CA THR A 110 13.74 0.31 4.31
C THR A 110 13.35 -1.08 4.76
N HIS A 111 14.24 -1.73 5.50
CA HIS A 111 14.06 -3.09 6.00
C HIS A 111 12.94 -3.14 7.04
N TYR A 112 11.67 -3.03 6.61
CA TYR A 112 10.49 -3.21 7.47
C TYR A 112 10.22 -4.71 7.73
N TYR A 113 10.91 -5.60 7.01
CA TYR A 113 10.84 -7.06 7.15
C TYR A 113 11.16 -7.59 8.56
N PHE A 114 11.92 -6.86 9.38
CA PHE A 114 12.37 -7.35 10.68
C PHE A 114 11.29 -7.49 11.76
N LEU A 115 10.06 -7.01 11.54
CA LEU A 115 8.99 -7.08 12.56
C LEU A 115 7.98 -8.23 12.34
N CYS A 116 7.84 -8.76 11.13
CA CYS A 116 6.91 -9.87 10.87
C CYS A 116 7.62 -11.24 10.82
N ASP A 117 8.88 -11.27 10.39
CA ASP A 117 9.67 -12.50 10.18
C ASP A 117 10.39 -13.00 11.46
N LYS A 118 10.49 -12.19 12.51
CA LYS A 118 11.15 -12.57 13.78
C LYS A 118 10.23 -13.21 14.81
N ARG A 119 9.16 -13.90 14.38
CA ARG A 119 8.39 -14.77 15.26
C ARG A 119 8.83 -16.22 15.08
N ASP A 120 10.08 -16.47 15.47
CA ASP A 120 10.60 -17.79 15.83
C ASP A 120 10.88 -17.82 17.33
#